data_AF-A0A358KIE9-F1
#
_entry.id   AF-A0A358KIE9-F1
#
_cell.length_a   1.000
_cell.length_b   1.000
_cell.length_c   1.000
_cell.angle_alpha   90.00
_cell.angle_beta   90.00
_cell.angle_gamma   90.00
#
_symmetry.space_group_name_H-M   'P 1'
#
loop_
_entity.id
_entity.type
_entity.pdbx_description
1 polymer ?
#
loop_
_entity_poly.entity_id
_entity_poly.type
_entity_poly.pdbx_seq_one_letter_code
_entity_poly.pdbx_strand_id
1 'polypeptide(L)'
;NAVLLNIGGTGGAGIVALDKTNGKLLWKSLDDEASYSSPVISTLQGKRRAVFFTRTGLAVVNPADGAVDYQHRWRARIHASVNAAAPLVVANRVYLTSSYNTGALVLDATPSGYREVWSNDTSLSSQYASVMHKDGFLYGTHGRADVPPEPALRCVELATGRVRWSENRFGDCQMILCGDRLVALMESGELVLGQVSPEGWREISRAQVVGSNARNQPALANGRLYVRNKNQLVCLEVP
;
A
#
# COMPACT_ATOMS: atom_id res chain seq x y z
N ASN A 1 12.38 -19.03 6.95
CA ASN A 1 13.45 -18.51 6.08
C ASN A 1 12.92 -18.42 4.65
N ALA A 2 11.91 -17.57 4.40
CA ALA A 2 11.10 -17.69 3.19
C ALA A 2 10.91 -16.33 2.50
N VAL A 3 10.78 -16.36 1.17
CA VAL A 3 10.26 -15.27 0.34
C VAL A 3 8.81 -15.58 0.04
N LEU A 4 7.91 -14.65 0.37
CA LEU A 4 6.47 -14.81 0.17
C LEU A 4 6.03 -14.04 -1.07
N LEU A 5 5.27 -14.68 -1.94
CA LEU A 5 4.91 -14.12 -3.25
C LEU A 5 3.41 -14.30 -3.53
N ASN A 6 2.81 -13.25 -4.08
CA ASN A 6 1.46 -13.25 -4.62
C ASN A 6 1.57 -13.41 -6.14
N ILE A 7 1.61 -14.65 -6.62
CA ILE A 7 1.94 -14.94 -8.02
C ILE A 7 0.68 -15.06 -8.89
N GLY A 8 -0.45 -15.40 -8.28
CA GLY A 8 -1.66 -15.82 -8.98
C GLY A 8 -1.50 -17.17 -9.66
N GLY A 9 -2.50 -18.03 -9.56
CA GLY A 9 -2.45 -19.34 -10.21
C GLY A 9 -3.45 -20.33 -9.66
N THR A 10 -3.73 -21.36 -10.46
CA THR A 10 -4.59 -22.49 -10.08
C THR A 10 -3.78 -23.61 -9.43
N GLY A 11 -4.47 -24.57 -8.82
CA GLY A 11 -3.85 -25.71 -8.14
C GLY A 11 -3.23 -25.32 -6.80
N GLY A 12 -3.84 -24.36 -6.09
CA GLY A 12 -3.38 -23.84 -4.81
C GLY A 12 -2.18 -22.89 -4.91
N ALA A 13 -1.91 -22.31 -6.09
CA ALA A 13 -0.71 -21.50 -6.35
C ALA A 13 -0.98 -19.98 -6.41
N GLY A 14 -2.11 -19.50 -5.89
CA GLY A 14 -2.40 -18.06 -5.82
C GLY A 14 -1.34 -17.29 -5.04
N ILE A 15 -0.94 -17.83 -3.88
CA ILE A 15 0.19 -17.35 -3.08
C ILE A 15 1.17 -18.49 -2.78
N VAL A 16 2.45 -18.17 -2.69
CA VAL A 16 3.51 -19.16 -2.45
C VAL A 16 4.57 -18.65 -1.48
N ALA A 17 5.26 -19.59 -0.85
CA ALA A 17 6.51 -19.36 -0.16
C ALA A 17 7.64 -20.17 -0.79
N LEU A 18 8.76 -19.50 -1.05
CA LEU A 18 9.98 -20.11 -1.54
C LEU A 18 11.07 -20.02 -0.47
N ASP A 19 11.91 -21.03 -0.37
CA ASP A 19 13.12 -20.97 0.45
C ASP A 19 14.06 -19.89 -0.11
N LYS A 20 14.47 -18.94 0.74
CA LYS A 20 15.26 -17.80 0.28
C LYS A 20 16.68 -18.15 -0.20
N THR A 21 17.17 -19.36 0.11
CA THR A 21 18.54 -19.79 -0.20
C THR A 21 18.63 -20.59 -1.49
N ASN A 22 17.59 -21.36 -1.81
CA ASN A 22 17.61 -22.27 -2.96
C ASN A 22 16.37 -22.18 -3.86
N GLY A 23 15.40 -21.33 -3.52
CA GLY A 23 14.21 -21.09 -4.33
C GLY A 23 13.19 -22.23 -4.35
N LYS A 24 13.39 -23.31 -3.59
CA LYS A 24 12.43 -24.43 -3.54
C LYS A 24 11.11 -23.99 -2.93
N LEU A 25 10.01 -24.50 -3.47
CA LEU A 25 8.68 -24.30 -2.92
C LEU A 25 8.61 -24.90 -1.50
N LEU A 26 8.21 -24.07 -0.53
CA LEU A 26 7.95 -24.48 0.85
C LEU A 26 6.47 -24.80 1.05
N TRP A 27 5.60 -23.90 0.60
CA TRP A 27 4.16 -24.07 0.64
C TRP A 27 3.50 -23.19 -0.42
N LYS A 28 2.25 -23.53 -0.75
CA LYS A 28 1.38 -22.75 -1.63
C LYS A 28 -0.05 -22.77 -1.10
N SER A 29 -0.82 -21.73 -1.36
CA SER A 29 -2.23 -21.65 -0.97
C SER A 29 -3.05 -20.82 -1.94
N LEU A 30 -4.38 -21.05 -1.94
CA LEU A 30 -5.39 -20.32 -2.70
C LEU A 30 -5.31 -20.53 -4.22
N ASP A 31 -6.42 -20.23 -4.91
CA ASP A 31 -6.53 -20.27 -6.38
C ASP A 31 -6.83 -18.88 -6.96
N ASP A 32 -6.33 -17.85 -6.29
CA ASP A 32 -6.51 -16.46 -6.72
C ASP A 32 -5.78 -16.17 -8.03
N GLU A 33 -6.36 -15.32 -8.89
CA GLU A 33 -5.64 -14.77 -10.04
C GLU A 33 -4.55 -13.77 -9.58
N ALA A 34 -3.69 -13.37 -10.51
CA ALA A 34 -2.56 -12.50 -10.20
C ALA A 34 -2.99 -11.12 -9.65
N SER A 35 -2.18 -10.63 -8.72
CA SER A 35 -2.28 -9.30 -8.12
C SER A 35 -0.87 -8.73 -7.94
N TYR A 36 -0.74 -7.41 -7.79
CA TYR A 36 0.56 -6.71 -7.79
C TYR A 36 1.03 -6.32 -6.38
N SER A 37 0.14 -6.49 -5.40
CA SER A 37 0.36 -6.09 -4.02
C SER A 37 1.38 -7.01 -3.34
N SER A 38 2.39 -6.39 -2.73
CA SER A 38 3.38 -7.08 -1.91
C SER A 38 2.78 -7.49 -0.56
N PRO A 39 3.04 -8.72 -0.07
CA PRO A 39 2.56 -9.13 1.24
C PRO A 39 3.28 -8.39 2.36
N VAL A 40 2.58 -8.21 3.48
CA VAL A 40 3.15 -7.61 4.70
C VAL A 40 3.17 -8.65 5.82
N ILE A 41 4.32 -8.78 6.48
CA ILE A 41 4.43 -9.52 7.74
C ILE A 41 4.06 -8.59 8.88
N SER A 42 3.08 -8.98 9.69
CA SER A 42 2.69 -8.23 10.88
C SER A 42 2.27 -9.16 12.01
N THR A 43 1.93 -8.58 13.16
CA THR A 43 1.33 -9.29 14.28
C THR A 43 -0.15 -8.95 14.33
N LEU A 44 -1.01 -9.96 14.16
CA LEU A 44 -2.46 -9.84 14.31
C LEU A 44 -2.92 -10.81 15.40
N GLN A 45 -3.71 -10.33 16.35
CA GLN A 45 -4.20 -11.12 17.49
C GLN A 45 -3.06 -11.82 18.26
N GLY A 46 -1.93 -11.14 18.41
CA GLY A 46 -0.74 -11.67 19.09
C GLY A 46 0.04 -12.75 18.31
N LYS A 47 -0.35 -13.03 17.06
CA LYS A 47 0.31 -14.05 16.23
C LYS A 47 0.99 -13.41 15.03
N ARG A 48 2.17 -13.94 14.66
CA ARG A 48 2.85 -13.55 13.42
C ARG A 48 2.04 -14.02 12.22
N ARG A 49 1.69 -13.10 11.32
CA ARG A 49 0.86 -13.33 10.13
C ARG A 49 1.48 -12.73 8.89
N ALA A 50 1.24 -13.38 7.76
CA ALA A 50 1.43 -12.78 6.46
C ALA A 50 0.07 -12.31 5.92
N VAL A 51 0.00 -11.05 5.52
CA VAL A 51 -1.19 -10.38 5.04
C VAL A 51 -1.02 -10.12 3.55
N PHE A 52 -1.89 -10.73 2.75
CA PHE A 52 -1.88 -10.62 1.29
C PHE A 52 -3.13 -9.88 0.81
N PHE A 53 -2.94 -8.99 -0.17
CA PHE A 53 -4.04 -8.47 -0.96
C PHE A 53 -4.03 -9.12 -2.34
N THR A 54 -4.74 -10.24 -2.42
CA THR A 54 -4.87 -11.01 -3.64
C THR A 54 -5.87 -10.34 -4.58
N ARG A 55 -6.11 -11.00 -5.71
CA ARG A 55 -7.06 -10.54 -6.72
C ARG A 55 -8.52 -10.63 -6.24
N THR A 56 -8.84 -11.51 -5.29
CA THR A 56 -10.20 -11.62 -4.72
C THR A 56 -10.39 -10.78 -3.45
N GLY A 57 -9.33 -10.49 -2.71
CA GLY A 57 -9.42 -9.67 -1.50
C GLY A 57 -8.30 -9.95 -0.51
N LEU A 58 -8.62 -9.83 0.78
CA LEU A 58 -7.69 -10.10 1.86
C LEU A 58 -7.51 -11.61 2.04
N ALA A 59 -6.26 -12.04 2.18
CA ALA A 59 -5.91 -13.31 2.77
C ALA A 59 -4.90 -13.11 3.91
N VAL A 60 -5.20 -13.68 5.08
CA VAL A 60 -4.30 -13.73 6.23
C VAL A 60 -3.89 -15.17 6.43
N VAL A 61 -2.58 -15.43 6.39
CA VAL A 61 -2.03 -16.78 6.49
C VAL A 61 -0.94 -16.86 7.54
N ASN A 62 -0.73 -18.07 8.05
CA ASN A 62 0.45 -18.41 8.82
C ASN A 62 1.67 -18.46 7.88
N PRO A 63 2.69 -17.62 8.08
CA PRO A 63 3.85 -17.57 7.19
C PRO A 63 4.72 -18.83 7.24
N ALA A 64 4.56 -19.68 8.27
CA ALA A 64 5.37 -20.89 8.43
C ALA A 64 4.95 -22.02 7.47
N ASP A 65 3.65 -22.20 7.27
CA ASP A 65 3.05 -23.36 6.58
C ASP A 65 2.02 -22.99 5.50
N GLY A 66 1.68 -21.70 5.36
CA GLY A 66 0.68 -21.23 4.41
C GLY A 66 -0.76 -21.44 4.88
N ALA A 67 -0.99 -21.98 6.07
CA ALA A 67 -2.34 -22.23 6.57
C ALA A 67 -3.15 -20.93 6.60
N VAL A 68 -4.33 -20.96 5.98
CA VAL A 68 -5.19 -19.79 5.86
C VAL A 68 -5.96 -19.59 7.16
N ASP A 69 -5.67 -18.49 7.85
CA ASP A 69 -6.38 -18.12 9.08
C ASP A 69 -7.69 -17.39 8.77
N TYR A 70 -7.68 -16.53 7.74
CA TYR A 70 -8.83 -15.72 7.40
C TYR A 70 -8.78 -15.25 5.93
N GLN A 71 -9.96 -15.14 5.33
CA GLN A 71 -10.15 -14.52 4.02
C GLN A 71 -11.32 -13.55 4.07
N HIS A 72 -11.19 -12.43 3.40
CA HIS A 72 -12.28 -11.48 3.19
C HIS A 72 -12.33 -11.08 1.72
N ARG A 73 -13.41 -11.48 1.05
CA ARG A 73 -13.64 -11.13 -0.35
C ARG A 73 -13.92 -9.63 -0.46
N TRP A 74 -13.00 -8.93 -1.09
CA TRP A 74 -13.08 -7.49 -1.35
C TRP A 74 -12.42 -7.22 -2.70
N ARG A 75 -13.22 -7.42 -3.76
CA ARG A 75 -12.77 -7.37 -5.15
C ARG A 75 -13.33 -6.12 -5.83
N ALA A 76 -12.53 -5.53 -6.72
CA ALA A 76 -12.99 -4.46 -7.58
C ALA A 76 -14.24 -4.83 -8.38
N ARG A 77 -15.12 -3.85 -8.55
CA ARG A 77 -16.41 -4.02 -9.26
C ARG A 77 -16.24 -4.13 -10.78
N ILE A 78 -15.03 -3.87 -11.29
CA ILE A 78 -14.66 -3.99 -12.70
C ILE A 78 -13.51 -4.98 -12.89
N HIS A 79 -13.52 -5.68 -14.03
CA HIS A 79 -12.48 -6.67 -14.37
C HIS A 79 -11.13 -6.02 -14.66
N ALA A 80 -11.09 -4.88 -15.35
CA ALA A 80 -9.88 -4.11 -15.61
C ALA A 80 -9.48 -3.30 -14.36
N SER A 81 -8.94 -3.99 -13.37
CA SER A 81 -8.57 -3.44 -12.06
C SER A 81 -7.22 -3.97 -11.59
N VAL A 82 -6.59 -3.23 -10.69
CA VAL A 82 -5.27 -3.55 -10.14
C VAL A 82 -5.32 -3.40 -8.63
N ASN A 83 -4.82 -4.40 -7.92
CA ASN A 83 -4.55 -4.33 -6.49
C ASN A 83 -3.03 -4.19 -6.33
N ALA A 84 -2.54 -2.95 -6.22
CA ALA A 84 -1.10 -2.64 -6.20
C ALA A 84 -0.60 -2.19 -4.82
N ALA A 85 -1.38 -1.39 -4.10
CA ALA A 85 -1.02 -0.94 -2.76
C ALA A 85 -0.84 -2.16 -1.83
N ALA A 86 0.26 -2.17 -1.07
CA ALA A 86 0.47 -3.16 -0.01
C ALA A 86 -0.57 -2.98 1.11
N PRO A 87 -1.04 -4.06 1.77
CA PRO A 87 -1.83 -3.94 2.97
C PRO A 87 -1.10 -3.13 4.02
N LEU A 88 -1.80 -2.23 4.71
CA LEU A 88 -1.26 -1.53 5.86
C LEU A 88 -1.84 -2.17 7.12
N VAL A 89 -0.97 -2.60 8.04
CA VAL A 89 -1.38 -3.18 9.32
C VAL A 89 -0.97 -2.25 10.46
N VAL A 90 -1.95 -1.82 11.26
CA VAL A 90 -1.74 -0.96 12.43
C VAL A 90 -2.40 -1.62 13.64
N ALA A 91 -1.58 -2.09 14.58
CA ALA A 91 -2.02 -2.97 15.64
C ALA A 91 -2.82 -4.16 15.06
N ASN A 92 -4.10 -4.30 15.42
CA ASN A 92 -4.99 -5.36 14.91
C ASN A 92 -5.82 -4.94 13.70
N ARG A 93 -5.63 -3.73 13.16
CA ARG A 93 -6.38 -3.25 12.01
C ARG A 93 -5.62 -3.50 10.71
N VAL A 94 -6.33 -3.98 9.70
CA VAL A 94 -5.84 -4.14 8.34
C VAL A 94 -6.57 -3.13 7.46
N TYR A 95 -5.82 -2.23 6.85
CA TYR A 95 -6.29 -1.29 5.85
C TYR A 95 -5.93 -1.81 4.46
N LEU A 96 -6.93 -1.86 3.57
CA LEU A 96 -6.77 -2.13 2.15
C LEU A 96 -7.27 -0.95 1.34
N THR A 97 -6.65 -0.73 0.19
CA THR A 97 -7.08 0.29 -0.76
C THR A 97 -6.85 -0.18 -2.18
N SER A 98 -7.77 0.17 -3.05
CA SER A 98 -7.67 -0.04 -4.48
C SER A 98 -8.55 1.00 -5.16
N SER A 99 -8.04 1.61 -6.22
CA SER A 99 -8.88 2.40 -7.13
C SER A 99 -9.81 1.49 -7.94
N TYR A 100 -10.31 1.94 -9.09
CA TYR A 100 -11.18 1.14 -9.96
C TYR A 100 -12.58 0.87 -9.37
N ASN A 101 -13.16 1.89 -8.72
CA ASN A 101 -14.48 1.82 -8.05
C ASN A 101 -14.54 0.72 -6.98
N THR A 102 -13.45 0.58 -6.21
CA THR A 102 -13.33 -0.37 -5.09
C THR A 102 -13.29 0.36 -3.76
N GLY A 103 -12.44 1.38 -3.66
CA GLY A 103 -12.38 2.25 -2.49
C GLY A 103 -11.28 1.87 -1.50
N ALA A 104 -11.65 1.90 -0.23
CA ALA A 104 -10.83 1.51 0.89
C ALA A 104 -11.67 0.75 1.93
N LEU A 105 -11.00 -0.12 2.67
CA LEU A 105 -11.59 -0.99 3.69
C LEU A 105 -10.67 -1.00 4.91
N VAL A 106 -11.27 -0.96 6.10
CA VAL A 106 -10.60 -1.31 7.36
C VAL A 106 -11.31 -2.48 8.01
N LEU A 107 -10.55 -3.54 8.26
CA LEU A 107 -10.95 -4.68 9.07
C LEU A 107 -10.22 -4.63 10.41
N ASP A 108 -10.91 -5.00 11.50
CA ASP A 108 -10.35 -5.13 12.84
C ASP A 108 -10.32 -6.60 13.26
N ALA A 109 -9.12 -7.08 13.59
CA ALA A 109 -8.87 -8.45 14.04
C ALA A 109 -9.15 -8.57 15.55
N THR A 110 -10.27 -9.19 15.89
CA THR A 110 -10.75 -9.39 17.26
C THR A 110 -10.58 -10.86 17.70
N PRO A 111 -10.68 -11.17 19.00
CA PRO A 111 -10.66 -12.57 19.46
C PRO A 111 -11.76 -13.45 18.84
N SER A 112 -12.88 -12.86 18.42
CA SER A 112 -14.00 -13.55 17.77
C SER A 112 -13.90 -13.61 16.24
N GLY A 113 -12.78 -13.16 15.66
CA GLY A 113 -12.59 -13.09 14.20
C GLY A 113 -12.40 -11.66 13.71
N TYR A 114 -12.69 -11.40 12.44
CA TYR A 114 -12.49 -10.09 11.82
C TYR A 114 -13.84 -9.40 11.60
N ARG A 115 -13.89 -8.10 11.88
CA ARG A 115 -15.06 -7.26 11.60
C ARG A 115 -14.69 -6.08 10.71
N GLU A 116 -15.62 -5.66 9.88
CA GLU A 116 -15.51 -4.39 9.16
C GLU A 116 -15.68 -3.22 10.14
N VAL A 117 -14.73 -2.29 10.11
CA VAL A 117 -14.84 -1.00 10.82
C VAL A 117 -15.51 0.01 9.91
N TRP A 118 -15.06 0.10 8.66
CA TRP A 118 -15.67 0.88 7.60
C TRP A 118 -15.16 0.44 6.22
N SER A 119 -15.97 0.67 5.20
CA SER A 119 -15.66 0.42 3.79
C SER A 119 -16.37 1.45 2.91
N ASN A 120 -15.65 2.13 2.02
CA ASN A 120 -16.22 3.09 1.09
C ASN A 120 -15.24 3.51 -0.01
N ASP A 121 -15.77 4.14 -1.05
CA ASP A 121 -15.00 4.64 -2.20
C ASP A 121 -14.43 6.05 -1.98
N THR A 122 -14.86 6.75 -0.93
CA THR A 122 -14.72 8.20 -0.79
C THR A 122 -13.65 8.64 0.19
N SER A 123 -13.09 7.74 1.01
CA SER A 123 -12.09 8.09 2.03
C SER A 123 -10.70 8.27 1.40
N LEU A 124 -10.06 7.18 0.99
CA LEU A 124 -8.72 7.18 0.40
C LEU A 124 -8.52 5.97 -0.52
N SER A 125 -9.09 6.05 -1.71
CA SER A 125 -8.88 5.07 -2.77
C SER A 125 -7.60 5.35 -3.59
N SER A 126 -6.50 4.65 -3.30
CA SER A 126 -5.21 4.78 -3.99
C SER A 126 -5.10 3.78 -5.14
N GLN A 127 -4.55 4.22 -6.27
CA GLN A 127 -4.39 3.38 -7.45
C GLN A 127 -3.18 2.45 -7.31
N TYR A 128 -2.02 3.02 -6.96
CA TYR A 128 -0.75 2.29 -6.92
C TYR A 128 -0.02 2.44 -5.58
N ALA A 129 0.06 3.66 -5.06
CA ALA A 129 0.86 3.96 -3.87
C ALA A 129 0.31 3.24 -2.64
N SER A 130 1.19 2.55 -1.92
CA SER A 130 0.87 2.06 -0.57
C SER A 130 0.62 3.26 0.35
N VAL A 131 -0.34 3.15 1.28
CA VAL A 131 -0.75 4.24 2.17
C VAL A 131 0.08 4.24 3.46
N MET A 132 0.43 5.42 3.96
CA MET A 132 1.22 5.59 5.17
C MET A 132 0.31 5.83 6.36
N HIS A 133 0.79 5.49 7.54
CA HIS A 133 0.09 5.76 8.80
C HIS A 133 0.98 6.49 9.78
N LYS A 134 0.40 7.46 10.51
CA LYS A 134 0.99 8.13 11.66
C LYS A 134 -0.11 8.54 12.63
N ASP A 135 0.06 8.18 13.90
CA ASP A 135 -0.76 8.62 15.03
C ASP A 135 -2.29 8.47 14.84
N GLY A 136 -2.74 7.39 14.20
CA GLY A 136 -4.16 7.12 13.94
C GLY A 136 -4.70 7.69 12.63
N PHE A 137 -3.85 8.32 11.82
CA PHE A 137 -4.20 8.94 10.56
C PHE A 137 -3.49 8.27 9.39
N LEU A 138 -4.20 8.17 8.28
CA LEU A 138 -3.74 7.66 7.00
C LEU A 138 -3.37 8.82 6.09
N TYR A 139 -2.24 8.72 5.42
CA TYR A 139 -1.76 9.69 4.44
C TYR A 139 -1.49 8.97 3.12
N GLY A 140 -2.06 9.48 2.02
CA GLY A 140 -2.03 8.79 0.75
C GLY A 140 -2.72 9.54 -0.37
N THR A 141 -2.48 9.11 -1.61
CA THR A 141 -3.17 9.66 -2.78
C THR A 141 -4.55 9.02 -2.93
N HIS A 142 -5.53 9.83 -3.28
CA HIS A 142 -6.88 9.41 -3.64
C HIS A 142 -7.16 9.77 -5.09
N GLY A 143 -7.53 8.78 -5.88
CA GLY A 143 -7.84 8.93 -7.30
C GLY A 143 -6.94 8.06 -8.16
N ARG A 144 -6.94 8.36 -9.46
CA ARG A 144 -6.24 7.59 -10.48
C ARG A 144 -5.44 8.53 -11.36
N ALA A 145 -4.23 8.11 -11.75
CA ALA A 145 -3.36 8.84 -12.65
C ALA A 145 -3.95 8.95 -14.08
N ASP A 146 -4.78 7.98 -14.48
CA ASP A 146 -5.23 7.80 -15.86
C ASP A 146 -6.65 8.32 -16.14
N VAL A 147 -7.35 8.87 -15.15
CA VAL A 147 -8.69 9.47 -15.32
C VAL A 147 -8.85 10.72 -14.46
N PRO A 148 -9.61 11.74 -14.90
CA PRO A 148 -9.90 12.91 -14.09
C PRO A 148 -10.87 12.60 -12.93
N PRO A 149 -10.82 13.39 -11.84
CA PRO A 149 -9.86 14.46 -11.57
C PRO A 149 -8.48 13.90 -11.20
N GLU A 150 -7.46 14.76 -11.33
CA GLU A 150 -6.10 14.44 -10.89
C GLU A 150 -6.07 14.02 -9.41
N PRO A 151 -5.25 13.02 -9.03
CA PRO A 151 -5.22 12.52 -7.66
C PRO A 151 -4.98 13.61 -6.62
N ALA A 152 -5.69 13.49 -5.50
CA ALA A 152 -5.54 14.36 -4.33
C ALA A 152 -4.68 13.69 -3.26
N LEU A 153 -3.87 14.44 -2.54
CA LEU A 153 -3.25 13.96 -1.30
C LEU A 153 -4.27 14.12 -0.17
N ARG A 154 -4.47 13.09 0.66
CA ARG A 154 -5.45 13.13 1.76
C ARG A 154 -4.88 12.70 3.09
N CYS A 155 -5.48 13.26 4.14
CA CYS A 155 -5.42 12.71 5.49
C CYS A 155 -6.78 12.13 5.87
N VAL A 156 -6.80 10.90 6.38
CA VAL A 156 -8.02 10.19 6.78
C VAL A 156 -7.86 9.58 8.17
N GLU A 157 -8.86 9.70 9.02
CA GLU A 157 -8.90 9.00 10.30
C GLU A 157 -9.03 7.49 10.09
N LEU A 158 -8.03 6.71 10.52
CA LEU A 158 -8.04 5.25 10.39
C LEU A 158 -9.26 4.62 11.09
N ALA A 159 -9.70 5.20 12.20
CA ALA A 159 -10.79 4.66 13.01
C ALA A 159 -12.18 4.82 12.38
N THR A 160 -12.38 5.80 11.52
CA THR A 160 -13.72 6.21 11.08
C THR A 160 -13.85 6.33 9.56
N GLY A 161 -12.75 6.42 8.83
CA GLY A 161 -12.74 6.75 7.40
C GLY A 161 -13.00 8.24 7.13
N ARG A 162 -13.10 9.08 8.17
CA ARG A 162 -13.37 10.50 7.97
C ARG A 162 -12.18 11.19 7.31
N VAL A 163 -12.42 11.85 6.18
CA VAL A 163 -11.45 12.73 5.53
C VAL A 163 -11.26 13.98 6.38
N ARG A 164 -10.02 14.24 6.81
CA ARG A 164 -9.64 15.42 7.58
C ARG A 164 -9.37 16.61 6.69
N TRP A 165 -8.63 16.37 5.62
CA TRP A 165 -8.33 17.34 4.58
C TRP A 165 -7.98 16.62 3.28
N SER A 166 -8.08 17.36 2.18
CA SER A 166 -7.76 16.90 0.82
C SER A 166 -7.05 18.03 0.09
N GLU A 167 -5.80 17.80 -0.31
CA GLU A 167 -5.06 18.68 -1.21
C GLU A 167 -5.33 18.21 -2.63
N ASN A 168 -6.21 18.92 -3.34
CA ASN A 168 -6.66 18.52 -4.67
C ASN A 168 -5.58 18.77 -5.72
N ARG A 169 -5.55 17.96 -6.78
CA ARG A 169 -4.59 18.11 -7.89
C ARG A 169 -3.14 18.03 -7.40
N PHE A 170 -2.89 17.16 -6.43
CA PHE A 170 -1.54 16.89 -5.95
C PHE A 170 -0.76 16.08 -6.99
N GLY A 171 -1.44 15.16 -7.69
CA GLY A 171 -0.86 14.27 -8.69
C GLY A 171 -0.58 12.87 -8.16
N ASP A 172 -0.43 11.90 -9.07
CA ASP A 172 0.01 10.56 -8.69
C ASP A 172 1.50 10.56 -8.32
N CYS A 173 1.83 9.84 -7.26
CA CYS A 173 3.18 9.81 -6.72
C CYS A 173 3.45 8.54 -5.92
N GLN A 174 4.73 8.24 -5.73
CA GLN A 174 5.19 7.25 -4.76
C GLN A 174 5.82 7.98 -3.57
N MET A 175 5.58 7.49 -2.35
CA MET A 175 5.87 8.27 -1.14
C MET A 175 6.60 7.49 -0.06
N ILE A 176 7.35 8.22 0.77
CA ILE A 176 7.83 7.78 2.08
C ILE A 176 7.41 8.82 3.11
N LEU A 177 6.98 8.36 4.29
CA LEU A 177 6.76 9.18 5.47
C LEU A 177 7.86 8.91 6.51
N CYS A 178 8.57 9.95 6.94
CA CYS A 178 9.61 9.91 7.98
C CYS A 178 9.30 10.93 9.06
N GLY A 179 8.85 10.47 10.23
CA GLY A 179 8.30 11.38 11.25
C GLY A 179 7.07 12.08 10.69
N ASP A 180 7.10 13.41 10.59
CA ASP A 180 6.06 14.23 9.96
C ASP A 180 6.43 14.70 8.54
N ARG A 181 7.59 14.30 8.02
CA ARG A 181 8.05 14.65 6.67
C ARG A 181 7.61 13.62 5.65
N LEU A 182 6.82 14.06 4.69
CA LEU A 182 6.42 13.24 3.54
C LEU A 182 7.26 13.65 2.33
N VAL A 183 7.91 12.66 1.75
CA VAL A 183 8.69 12.78 0.52
C VAL A 183 7.90 12.08 -0.58
N ALA A 184 7.43 12.84 -1.56
CA ALA A 184 6.65 12.34 -2.69
C ALA A 184 7.44 12.48 -4.00
N LEU A 185 7.65 11.35 -4.68
CA LEU A 185 8.16 11.32 -6.05
C LEU A 185 6.98 11.33 -7.02
N MET A 186 6.81 12.44 -7.72
CA MET A 186 5.78 12.63 -8.73
C MET A 186 6.11 11.84 -9.99
N GLU A 187 5.10 11.45 -10.79
CA GLU A 187 5.35 10.80 -12.07
C GLU A 187 6.19 11.65 -13.04
N SER A 188 6.14 12.97 -12.91
CA SER A 188 6.96 13.95 -13.65
C SER A 188 8.46 13.82 -13.36
N GLY A 189 8.84 13.14 -12.26
CA GLY A 189 10.22 13.05 -11.78
C GLY A 189 10.61 14.16 -10.80
N GLU A 190 9.66 15.01 -10.43
CA GLU A 190 9.82 15.95 -9.34
C GLU A 190 9.76 15.24 -7.99
N LEU A 191 10.63 15.66 -7.08
CA LEU A 191 10.57 15.29 -5.68
C LEU A 191 9.97 16.44 -4.89
N VAL A 192 8.92 16.16 -4.14
CA VAL A 192 8.22 17.10 -3.27
C VAL A 192 8.47 16.69 -1.82
N LEU A 193 9.02 17.60 -1.03
CA LEU A 193 9.15 17.45 0.41
C LEU A 193 8.13 18.36 1.07
N GLY A 194 7.41 17.84 2.05
CA GLY A 194 6.58 18.67 2.91
C GLY A 194 6.27 17.99 4.23
N GLN A 195 5.46 18.68 5.02
CA GLN A 195 5.03 18.23 6.33
C GLN A 195 3.55 17.85 6.31
N VAL A 196 3.23 16.71 6.92
CA VAL A 196 1.84 16.25 7.10
C VAL A 196 1.46 16.20 8.58
N SER A 197 0.24 16.63 8.87
CA SER A 197 -0.42 16.42 10.16
C SER A 197 -1.93 16.28 9.96
N PRO A 198 -2.72 15.93 10.98
CA PRO A 198 -4.18 15.91 10.89
C PRO A 198 -4.81 17.29 10.62
N GLU A 199 -4.04 18.36 10.76
CA GLU A 199 -4.45 19.75 10.52
C GLU A 199 -4.21 20.18 9.07
N GLY A 200 -3.22 19.59 8.37
CA GLY A 200 -2.99 19.91 6.97
C GLY A 200 -1.73 19.31 6.36
N TRP A 201 -1.51 19.70 5.11
CA TRP A 201 -0.28 19.53 4.34
C TRP A 201 0.42 20.87 4.18
N ARG A 202 1.74 20.89 4.28
CA ARG A 202 2.57 22.06 3.96
C ARG A 202 3.77 21.64 3.13
N GLU A 203 3.78 22.03 1.85
CA GLU A 203 4.96 21.88 1.00
C GLU A 203 6.12 22.72 1.57
N ILE A 204 7.30 22.12 1.64
CA ILE A 204 8.54 22.75 2.09
C ILE A 204 9.43 23.07 0.89
N SER A 205 9.58 22.11 -0.03
CA SER A 205 10.42 22.28 -1.21
C SER A 205 10.04 21.30 -2.32
N ARG A 206 10.37 21.68 -3.55
CA ARG A 206 10.16 20.88 -4.77
C ARG A 206 11.36 21.03 -5.69
N ALA A 207 11.80 19.92 -6.28
CA ALA A 207 12.90 19.92 -7.24
C ALA A 207 12.72 18.83 -8.31
N GLN A 208 13.12 19.11 -9.55
CA GLN A 208 13.26 18.09 -10.58
C GLN A 208 14.52 17.27 -10.29
N VAL A 209 14.38 15.97 -9.97
CA VAL A 209 15.52 15.13 -9.57
C VAL A 209 15.82 14.00 -10.55
N VAL A 210 14.81 13.57 -11.31
CA VAL A 210 14.93 12.61 -12.42
C VAL A 210 13.99 13.04 -13.56
N GLY A 211 14.10 12.47 -14.76
CA GLY A 211 13.10 12.68 -15.81
C GLY A 211 11.75 12.00 -15.53
N SER A 212 10.78 12.15 -16.43
CA SER A 212 9.43 11.60 -16.30
C SER A 212 9.34 10.07 -16.24
N ASN A 213 8.13 9.57 -16.01
CA ASN A 213 7.82 8.15 -15.79
C ASN A 213 8.45 7.60 -14.50
N ALA A 214 8.55 8.43 -13.47
CA ALA A 214 9.13 8.07 -12.18
C ALA A 214 8.09 7.41 -11.25
N ARG A 215 7.62 6.21 -11.61
CA ARG A 215 6.64 5.43 -10.81
C ARG A 215 7.27 4.49 -9.79
N ASN A 216 8.56 4.68 -9.50
CA ASN A 216 9.29 3.80 -8.60
C ASN A 216 9.20 4.31 -7.16
N GLN A 217 9.08 3.39 -6.20
CA GLN A 217 9.10 3.80 -4.80
C GLN A 217 10.47 4.37 -4.45
N PRO A 218 10.55 5.59 -3.88
CA PRO A 218 11.81 6.10 -3.36
C PRO A 218 12.30 5.20 -2.22
N ALA A 219 13.60 5.20 -1.97
CA ALA A 219 14.19 4.45 -0.86
C ALA A 219 15.04 5.38 0.01
N LEU A 220 14.83 5.34 1.32
CA LEU A 220 15.65 6.09 2.28
C LEU A 220 16.51 5.10 3.07
N ALA A 221 17.83 5.29 3.00
CA ALA A 221 18.78 4.46 3.73
C ALA A 221 20.01 5.27 4.13
N ASN A 222 20.46 5.14 5.39
CA ASN A 222 21.68 5.79 5.89
C ASN A 222 21.72 7.31 5.63
N GLY A 223 20.60 8.01 5.84
CA GLY A 223 20.50 9.46 5.61
C GLY A 223 20.51 9.88 4.14
N ARG A 224 20.35 8.94 3.20
CA ARG A 224 20.35 9.20 1.76
C ARG A 224 19.07 8.71 1.11
N LEU A 225 18.52 9.55 0.25
CA LEU A 225 17.33 9.25 -0.53
C LEU A 225 17.71 8.83 -1.95
N TYR A 226 17.28 7.65 -2.34
CA TYR A 226 17.48 7.08 -3.65
C TYR A 226 16.20 7.17 -4.45
N VAL A 227 16.29 7.81 -5.61
CA VAL A 227 15.15 8.08 -6.50
C VAL A 227 15.53 7.65 -7.90
N ARG A 228 14.61 7.01 -8.62
CA ARG A 228 14.87 6.59 -10.00
C ARG A 228 13.67 6.73 -10.90
N ASN A 229 13.96 6.79 -12.20
CA ASN A 229 13.01 6.48 -13.26
C ASN A 229 13.51 5.27 -14.06
N LYS A 230 13.07 5.14 -15.31
CA LYS A 230 13.51 4.05 -16.21
C LYS A 230 15.00 4.10 -16.57
N ASN A 231 15.59 5.28 -16.65
CA ASN A 231 16.91 5.51 -17.26
C ASN A 231 17.96 6.05 -16.29
N GLN A 232 17.55 6.51 -15.11
CA GLN A 232 18.44 7.20 -14.16
C GLN A 232 18.10 6.80 -12.73
N LEU A 233 19.13 6.62 -11.90
CA LEU A 233 19.08 6.53 -10.45
C LEU A 233 19.91 7.70 -9.89
N VAL A 234 19.33 8.47 -8.99
CA VAL A 234 20.01 9.54 -8.26
C VAL A 234 20.02 9.24 -6.77
N CYS A 235 21.05 9.74 -6.10
CA CYS A 235 21.20 9.68 -4.65
C CYS A 235 21.25 11.13 -4.15
N LEU A 236 20.33 11.47 -3.26
CA LEU A 236 20.18 12.79 -2.69
C LEU A 236 20.51 12.74 -1.21
N GLU A 237 21.19 13.78 -0.73
CA GLU A 237 21.30 14.03 0.70
C GLU A 237 19.99 14.62 1.19
N VAL A 238 19.47 14.12 2.32
CA VAL A 238 18.26 14.66 2.95
C VAL A 238 18.63 15.28 4.30
N PRO A 239 18.01 16.43 4.66
CA PRO A 239 18.27 17.09 5.94
C PRO A 239 17.90 16.24 7.15
#